data_AF-A0A529P689-F1
#
_entry.id   AF-A0A529P689-F1
#
_cell.length_a   1.000
_cell.length_b   1.000
_cell.length_c   1.000
_cell.angle_alpha   90.00
_cell.angle_beta   90.00
_cell.angle_gamma   90.00
#
_symmetry.space_group_name_H-M   'P 1'
#
loop_
_entity.id
_entity.type
_entity.pdbx_description
1 polymer ?
#
loop_
_entity_poly.entity_id
_entity_poly.type
_entity_poly.pdbx_seq_one_letter_code
_entity_poly.pdbx_strand_id
1 'polypeptide(L)'
;MPPEKKEVRPSSRGGRTRTPAFLKNQRGVKSWKEASAWLEWRGIEDIECITPDQAGVARGKMMPSKKFTSNTSLALPSAVFMTTISGGYPEDGNGFHYPEDDGDLKLMPDLSTLTVVPWEEDPTAAVICDLVHQDGRSVEFTPRNVLK
;
A
#
# COMPACT_ATOMS: atom_id res chain seq x y z
N MET A 1 10.08 44.77 -58.55
CA MET A 1 10.17 44.39 -57.13
C MET A 1 9.93 42.88 -57.04
N PRO A 2 10.80 42.09 -56.40
CA PRO A 2 10.55 40.65 -56.23
C PRO A 2 9.48 40.43 -55.14
N PRO A 3 8.63 39.40 -55.25
CA PRO A 3 7.56 39.16 -54.29
C PRO A 3 8.12 38.59 -52.98
N GLU A 4 7.66 39.14 -51.85
CA GLU A 4 8.00 38.69 -50.50
C GLU A 4 7.56 37.24 -50.26
N LYS A 5 8.49 36.39 -49.82
CA LYS A 5 8.20 35.05 -49.31
C LYS A 5 7.45 35.18 -47.99
N LYS A 6 6.21 34.67 -47.93
CA LYS A 6 5.47 34.50 -46.67
C LYS A 6 6.19 33.47 -45.80
N GLU A 7 6.75 33.91 -44.68
CA GLU A 7 7.23 33.03 -43.62
C GLU A 7 6.06 32.25 -43.00
N VAL A 8 6.15 30.92 -43.07
CA VAL A 8 5.25 30.02 -42.36
C VAL A 8 5.69 29.98 -40.90
N ARG A 9 4.91 30.58 -40.01
CA ARG A 9 5.12 30.48 -38.56
C ARG A 9 4.87 29.03 -38.11
N PRO A 10 5.77 28.40 -37.34
CA PRO A 10 5.53 27.07 -36.82
C PRO A 10 4.42 27.12 -35.77
N SER A 11 3.39 26.28 -35.94
CA SER A 11 2.29 26.15 -34.98
C SER A 11 2.76 25.35 -33.75
N SER A 12 3.34 26.01 -32.76
CA SER A 12 3.60 25.40 -31.46
C SER A 12 2.31 25.30 -30.64
N ARG A 13 1.46 24.31 -30.94
CA ARG A 13 0.42 23.86 -29.99
C ARG A 13 1.08 22.98 -28.93
N GLY A 14 1.91 23.58 -28.09
CA GLY A 14 2.37 22.98 -26.84
C GLY A 14 1.23 23.00 -25.83
N GLY A 15 0.31 22.04 -25.93
CA GLY A 15 -0.71 21.85 -24.91
C GLY A 15 -0.02 21.46 -23.60
N ARG A 16 -0.06 22.33 -22.58
CA ARG A 16 0.36 21.97 -21.22
C ARG A 16 -0.50 20.80 -20.75
N THR A 17 0.06 19.59 -20.72
CA THR A 17 -0.61 18.42 -20.15
C THR A 17 -0.88 18.70 -18.68
N ARG A 18 -2.16 18.88 -18.32
CA ARG A 18 -2.57 19.17 -16.94
C ARG A 18 -2.22 17.97 -16.07
N THR A 19 -1.45 18.18 -15.00
CA THR A 19 -1.15 17.13 -14.01
C THR A 19 -2.45 16.54 -13.47
N PRO A 20 -2.64 15.21 -13.53
CA PRO A 20 -3.80 14.54 -12.96
C PRO A 20 -4.02 14.93 -11.49
N ALA A 21 -5.28 15.12 -11.10
CA ALA A 21 -5.61 15.58 -9.74
C ALA A 21 -5.14 14.60 -8.65
N PHE A 22 -5.23 13.28 -8.91
CA PHE A 22 -4.85 12.25 -7.93
C PHE A 22 -3.38 12.35 -7.52
N LEU A 23 -2.49 12.83 -8.40
CA LEU A 23 -1.07 13.03 -8.06
C LEU A 23 -0.88 14.10 -6.98
N LYS A 24 -1.82 15.04 -6.85
CA LYS A 24 -1.80 16.08 -5.82
C LYS A 24 -2.50 15.68 -4.52
N ASN A 25 -3.21 14.54 -4.50
CA ASN A 25 -3.85 14.05 -3.27
C ASN A 25 -2.77 13.75 -2.23
N GLN A 26 -2.97 14.24 -1.01
CA GLN A 26 -2.07 13.90 0.11
C GLN A 26 -2.22 12.44 0.54
N ARG A 27 -3.42 11.89 0.37
CA ARG A 27 -3.77 10.52 0.75
C ARG A 27 -4.67 9.88 -0.28
N GLY A 28 -4.50 8.58 -0.46
CA GLY A 28 -5.41 7.71 -1.17
C GLY A 28 -5.41 7.85 -2.69
N VAL A 29 -5.60 6.72 -3.36
CA VAL A 29 -5.80 6.59 -4.80
C VAL A 29 -6.84 5.51 -5.10
N LYS A 30 -7.41 5.52 -6.30
CA LYS A 30 -8.54 4.63 -6.64
C LYS A 30 -8.14 3.31 -7.29
N SER A 31 -6.90 3.21 -7.79
CA SER A 31 -6.45 2.04 -8.55
C SER A 31 -4.96 1.82 -8.43
N TRP A 32 -4.52 0.60 -8.74
CA TRP A 32 -3.10 0.24 -8.81
C TRP A 32 -2.31 1.11 -9.81
N LYS A 33 -2.94 1.51 -10.93
CA LYS A 33 -2.33 2.42 -11.90
C LYS A 33 -2.08 3.81 -11.29
N GLU A 34 -3.04 4.33 -10.55
CA GLU A 34 -2.86 5.59 -9.83
C GLU A 34 -1.84 5.46 -8.69
N ALA A 35 -1.82 4.34 -7.97
CA ALA A 35 -0.83 4.07 -6.92
C ALA A 35 0.59 4.09 -7.47
N SER A 36 0.84 3.38 -8.57
CA SER A 36 2.15 3.39 -9.22
C SER A 36 2.60 4.80 -9.61
N ALA A 37 1.74 5.58 -10.26
CA ALA A 37 2.08 6.94 -10.66
C ALA A 37 2.21 7.90 -9.45
N TRP A 38 1.43 7.69 -8.39
CA TRP A 38 1.47 8.50 -7.18
C TRP A 38 2.76 8.29 -6.39
N LEU A 39 3.20 7.03 -6.28
CA LEU A 39 4.47 6.65 -5.65
C LEU A 39 5.66 7.21 -6.44
N GLU A 40 5.64 7.05 -7.77
CA GLU A 40 6.66 7.58 -8.67
C GLU A 40 6.75 9.11 -8.62
N TRP A 41 5.61 9.82 -8.64
CA TRP A 41 5.56 11.29 -8.56
C TRP A 41 6.22 11.85 -7.29
N ARG A 42 6.25 11.06 -6.20
CA ARG A 42 6.85 11.42 -4.91
C ARG A 42 8.25 10.85 -4.72
N GLY A 43 8.75 10.05 -5.66
CA GLY A 43 10.02 9.35 -5.50
C GLY A 43 10.02 8.36 -4.34
N ILE A 44 8.87 7.75 -4.01
CA ILE A 44 8.77 6.78 -2.91
C ILE A 44 9.56 5.52 -3.27
N GLU A 45 10.52 5.16 -2.43
CA GLU A 45 11.38 3.99 -2.60
C GLU A 45 10.83 2.79 -1.85
N ASP A 46 10.34 3.01 -0.62
CA ASP A 46 9.80 1.97 0.25
C ASP A 46 8.34 2.20 0.64
N ILE A 47 7.63 1.10 0.89
CA ILE A 47 6.25 1.11 1.36
C ILE A 47 6.05 0.16 2.53
N GLU A 48 5.42 0.70 3.57
CA GLU A 48 4.96 -0.04 4.74
C GLU A 48 3.53 -0.55 4.49
N CYS A 49 3.38 -1.86 4.38
CA CYS A 49 2.08 -2.51 4.33
C CYS A 49 1.70 -2.93 5.75
N ILE A 50 0.78 -2.20 6.38
CA ILE A 50 0.47 -2.33 7.81
C ILE A 50 -0.97 -2.79 8.05
N THR A 51 -1.19 -3.52 9.14
CA THR A 51 -2.51 -3.98 9.60
C THR A 51 -2.47 -4.10 11.13
N PRO A 52 -3.51 -3.69 11.86
CA PRO A 52 -3.53 -3.84 13.31
C PRO A 52 -3.75 -5.30 13.74
N ASP A 53 -3.09 -5.74 14.81
CA ASP A 53 -3.45 -6.96 15.53
C ASP A 53 -4.58 -6.72 16.55
N GLN A 54 -4.98 -7.77 17.29
CA GLN A 54 -6.04 -7.70 18.30
C GLN A 54 -5.77 -6.71 19.44
N ALA A 55 -4.49 -6.43 19.73
CA ALA A 55 -4.09 -5.46 20.74
C ALA A 55 -3.97 -4.04 20.17
N GLY A 56 -4.25 -3.84 18.88
CA GLY A 56 -4.12 -2.57 18.18
C GLY A 56 -2.70 -2.23 17.74
N VAL A 57 -1.75 -3.17 17.86
CA VAL A 57 -0.36 -2.96 17.45
C VAL A 57 -0.27 -3.11 15.93
N ALA A 58 0.39 -2.17 15.27
CA ALA A 58 0.64 -2.25 13.83
C ALA A 58 1.60 -3.41 13.53
N ARG A 59 1.13 -4.39 12.75
CA ARG A 59 1.92 -5.48 12.18
C ARG A 59 1.99 -5.30 10.68
N GLY A 60 3.09 -5.69 10.06
CA GLY A 60 3.27 -5.35 8.66
C GLY A 60 4.55 -5.85 8.06
N LYS A 61 4.73 -5.47 6.80
CA LYS A 61 5.95 -5.70 6.06
C LYS A 61 6.32 -4.43 5.31
N MET A 62 7.59 -4.06 5.39
CA MET A 62 8.18 -3.04 4.54
C MET A 62 8.74 -3.69 3.27
N MET A 63 8.57 -3.03 2.12
CA MET A 63 9.13 -3.50 0.86
C MET A 63 9.33 -2.36 -0.14
N PRO A 64 10.13 -2.56 -1.20
CA PRO A 64 10.27 -1.56 -2.25
C PRO A 64 8.97 -1.28 -2.99
N SER A 65 8.70 -0.01 -3.30
CA SER A 65 7.49 0.47 -4.00
C SER A 65 7.29 -0.19 -5.38
N LYS A 66 8.40 -0.48 -6.07
CA LYS A 66 8.39 -1.22 -7.35
C LYS A 66 7.92 -2.67 -7.19
N LYS A 67 8.23 -3.30 -6.06
CA LYS A 67 7.80 -4.67 -5.76
C LYS A 67 6.35 -4.72 -5.27
N PHE A 68 5.90 -3.68 -4.59
CA PHE A 68 4.50 -3.50 -4.20
C PHE A 68 3.57 -3.33 -5.41
N THR A 69 4.02 -2.62 -6.44
CA THR A 69 3.26 -2.37 -7.67
C THR A 69 3.41 -3.47 -8.72
N SER A 70 4.40 -4.35 -8.59
CA SER A 70 4.46 -5.60 -9.36
C SER A 70 3.46 -6.60 -8.77
N ASN A 71 2.96 -7.54 -9.57
CA ASN A 71 1.91 -8.51 -9.21
C ASN A 71 2.38 -9.57 -8.19
N THR A 72 3.05 -9.13 -7.12
CA THR A 72 3.63 -9.93 -6.05
C THR A 72 2.59 -10.12 -4.97
N SER A 73 2.43 -11.35 -4.49
CA SER A 73 1.60 -11.62 -3.32
C SER A 73 2.26 -11.07 -2.06
N LEU A 74 1.52 -10.26 -1.31
CA LEU A 74 1.87 -9.80 0.03
C LEU A 74 1.30 -10.78 1.05
N ALA A 75 2.15 -11.31 1.94
CA ALA A 75 1.73 -12.20 3.00
C ALA A 75 2.53 -12.01 4.29
N LEU A 76 1.91 -12.38 5.41
CA LEU A 76 2.52 -12.45 6.73
C LEU A 76 2.13 -13.78 7.41
N PRO A 77 3.01 -14.39 8.21
CA PRO A 77 2.68 -15.58 8.98
C PRO A 77 1.61 -15.26 10.02
N SER A 78 0.67 -16.18 10.23
CA SER A 78 -0.47 -16.00 11.13
C SER A 78 -0.06 -15.73 12.58
N ALA A 79 1.03 -16.34 13.04
CA ALA A 79 1.52 -16.27 14.40
C ALA A 79 1.87 -14.84 14.86
N VAL A 80 2.26 -13.95 13.95
CA VAL A 80 2.55 -12.53 14.28
C VAL A 80 1.33 -11.84 14.88
N PHE A 81 0.12 -12.24 14.49
CA PHE A 81 -1.14 -11.70 14.99
C PHE A 81 -1.62 -12.33 16.30
N MET A 82 -0.91 -13.35 16.78
CA MET A 82 -1.20 -14.07 18.01
C MET A 82 -0.24 -13.68 19.14
N THR A 83 0.66 -12.73 18.88
CA THR A 83 1.58 -12.22 19.91
C THR A 83 0.83 -11.41 20.97
N THR A 84 1.28 -11.50 22.22
CA THR A 84 0.78 -10.68 23.31
C THR A 84 1.18 -9.22 23.12
N ILE A 85 0.56 -8.31 23.88
CA ILE A 85 0.92 -6.88 23.86
C ILE A 85 2.40 -6.62 24.20
N SER A 86 3.03 -7.50 24.99
CA SER A 86 4.45 -7.43 25.32
C SER A 86 5.37 -8.06 24.25
N GLY A 87 4.80 -8.56 23.15
CA GLY A 87 5.53 -9.21 22.05
C GLY A 87 5.88 -10.68 22.30
N GLY A 88 5.37 -11.28 23.37
CA GLY A 88 5.53 -12.71 23.63
C GLY A 88 4.53 -13.56 22.86
N TYR A 89 4.67 -14.87 22.95
CA TYR A 89 3.72 -15.84 22.40
C TYR A 89 2.96 -16.49 23.56
N PRO A 90 1.61 -16.48 23.57
CA PRO A 90 0.84 -17.22 24.56
C PRO A 90 1.13 -18.73 24.47
N GLU A 91 0.97 -19.44 25.59
CA GLU A 91 1.02 -20.90 25.60
C GLU A 91 -0.28 -21.48 25.03
N ASP A 92 -0.19 -22.62 24.35
CA ASP A 92 -1.37 -23.39 23.96
C ASP A 92 -2.18 -23.83 25.19
N GLY A 93 -3.49 -23.76 25.08
CA GLY A 93 -4.42 -24.12 26.14
C GLY A 93 -5.36 -22.98 26.52
N ASN A 94 -6.17 -23.19 27.57
CA ASN A 94 -7.18 -22.22 28.02
C ASN A 94 -8.15 -21.75 26.91
N GLY A 95 -8.41 -22.61 25.92
CA GLY A 95 -9.26 -22.30 24.76
C GLY A 95 -8.56 -21.54 23.62
N PHE A 96 -7.26 -21.28 23.73
CA PHE A 96 -6.41 -20.78 22.66
C PHE A 96 -5.53 -21.91 22.09
N HIS A 97 -5.46 -21.97 20.76
CA HIS A 97 -4.61 -22.91 20.04
C HIS A 97 -4.02 -22.23 18.81
N TYR A 98 -2.72 -22.41 18.58
CA TYR A 98 -2.12 -22.02 17.31
C TYR A 98 -2.65 -22.86 16.15
N PRO A 99 -2.78 -22.30 14.94
CA PRO A 99 -2.94 -23.08 13.72
C PRO A 99 -1.75 -24.01 13.55
N GLU A 100 -2.01 -25.30 13.28
CA GLU A 100 -0.95 -26.31 13.13
C GLU A 100 0.06 -25.96 12.02
N ASP A 101 -0.38 -25.22 11.01
CA ASP A 101 0.40 -24.89 9.83
C ASP A 101 1.12 -23.54 9.89
N ASP A 102 0.80 -22.70 10.89
CA ASP A 102 1.15 -21.27 10.92
C ASP A 102 1.10 -20.63 9.52
N GLY A 103 -0.01 -20.85 8.82
CA GLY A 103 -0.13 -20.51 7.41
C GLY A 103 0.03 -19.01 7.15
N ASP A 104 0.58 -18.68 5.97
CA ASP A 104 0.66 -17.32 5.49
C ASP A 104 -0.74 -16.73 5.26
N LEU A 105 -0.99 -15.55 5.82
CA LEU A 105 -2.17 -14.74 5.56
C LEU A 105 -1.87 -13.72 4.48
N LYS A 106 -2.77 -13.57 3.51
CA LYS A 106 -2.61 -12.62 2.41
C LYS A 106 -3.01 -11.22 2.85
N LEU A 107 -2.16 -10.24 2.59
CA LEU A 107 -2.45 -8.83 2.80
C LEU A 107 -3.05 -8.24 1.54
N MET A 108 -4.18 -7.56 1.70
CA MET A 108 -4.93 -6.88 0.65
C MET A 108 -4.86 -5.37 0.90
N PRO A 109 -4.00 -4.63 0.19
CA PRO A 109 -3.83 -3.20 0.42
C PRO A 109 -5.08 -2.39 0.08
N ASP A 110 -5.53 -1.56 1.01
CA ASP A 110 -6.56 -0.54 0.76
C ASP A 110 -5.89 0.74 0.25
N LEU A 111 -5.85 0.88 -1.07
CA LEU A 111 -5.21 2.02 -1.75
C LEU A 111 -5.82 3.38 -1.40
N SER A 112 -7.04 3.42 -0.84
CA SER A 112 -7.63 4.68 -0.35
C SER A 112 -6.91 5.23 0.89
N THR A 113 -6.13 4.39 1.57
CA THR A 113 -5.37 4.74 2.79
C THR A 113 -3.93 5.16 2.50
N LEU A 114 -3.46 5.02 1.25
CA LEU A 114 -2.08 5.30 0.87
C LEU A 114 -1.65 6.72 1.30
N THR A 115 -0.51 6.85 1.99
CA THR A 115 -0.02 8.15 2.49
C THR A 115 1.49 8.16 2.57
N VAL A 116 2.10 9.34 2.51
CA VAL A 116 3.54 9.51 2.82
C VAL A 116 3.75 9.36 4.32
N VAL A 117 4.88 8.77 4.71
CA VAL A 117 5.36 8.74 6.10
C VAL A 117 6.31 9.93 6.28
N PRO A 118 5.89 11.02 6.94
CA PRO A 118 6.61 12.29 6.87
C PRO A 118 7.84 12.39 7.77
N TRP A 119 8.06 11.41 8.65
CA TRP A 119 9.18 11.38 9.60
C TRP A 119 10.32 10.44 9.18
N GLU A 120 10.13 9.61 8.14
CA GLU A 120 11.19 8.76 7.62
C GLU A 120 12.20 9.58 6.82
N GLU A 121 13.48 9.25 6.97
CA GLU A 121 14.56 9.90 6.21
C GLU A 121 14.51 9.49 4.74
N ASP A 122 14.31 8.19 4.49
CA ASP A 122 14.14 7.65 3.15
C ASP A 122 12.70 7.88 2.66
N PRO A 123 12.48 8.21 1.36
CA PRO A 123 11.15 8.44 0.81
C PRO A 123 10.21 7.24 0.98
N THR A 124 9.37 7.29 2.02
CA THR A 124 8.55 6.15 2.45
C THR A 124 7.06 6.48 2.42
N ALA A 125 6.26 5.51 2.00
CA ALA A 125 4.80 5.56 2.11
C ALA A 125 4.27 4.44 3.01
N ALA A 126 3.05 4.59 3.50
CA ALA A 126 2.33 3.54 4.21
C ALA A 126 0.98 3.29 3.55
N VAL A 127 0.52 2.04 3.64
CA VAL A 127 -0.80 1.60 3.22
C VAL A 127 -1.35 0.61 4.24
N ILE A 128 -2.63 0.80 4.60
CA ILE A 128 -3.32 -0.14 5.48
C ILE A 128 -3.81 -1.31 4.63
N CYS A 129 -3.56 -2.52 5.12
CA CYS A 129 -3.98 -3.77 4.51
C CYS A 129 -5.09 -4.42 5.31
N ASP A 130 -6.00 -5.07 4.60
CA ASP A 130 -6.86 -6.10 5.16
C ASP A 130 -6.17 -7.46 5.09
N LEU A 131 -6.62 -8.40 5.89
CA LEU A 131 -6.10 -9.77 5.90
C LEU A 131 -7.16 -10.75 5.41
N VAL A 132 -6.76 -11.62 4.50
CA VAL A 132 -7.58 -12.72 4.00
C VAL A 132 -6.78 -14.02 4.04
N HIS A 133 -7.47 -15.13 4.25
CA HIS A 133 -6.92 -16.46 4.03
C HIS A 133 -6.54 -16.64 2.55
N GLN A 134 -5.73 -17.66 2.25
CA GLN A 134 -5.31 -17.95 0.87
C GLN A 134 -6.49 -18.24 -0.08
N ASP A 135 -7.60 -18.75 0.46
CA ASP A 135 -8.86 -18.99 -0.26
C ASP A 135 -9.72 -17.71 -0.46
N GLY A 136 -9.27 -16.57 0.06
CA GLY A 136 -9.95 -15.28 -0.05
C GLY A 136 -10.97 -14.98 1.05
N ARG A 137 -11.22 -15.91 1.98
CA ARG A 137 -12.08 -15.63 3.13
C ARG A 137 -11.43 -14.61 4.07
N SER A 138 -12.23 -13.72 4.65
CA SER A 138 -11.76 -12.76 5.65
C SER A 138 -11.22 -13.47 6.89
N VAL A 139 -10.11 -12.95 7.43
CA VAL A 139 -9.58 -13.41 8.72
C VAL A 139 -10.39 -12.79 9.84
N GLU A 140 -10.96 -13.63 10.71
CA GLU A 140 -11.95 -13.24 11.72
C GLU A 140 -11.35 -12.45 12.89
N PHE A 141 -10.11 -12.75 13.28
CA PHE A 141 -9.41 -12.09 14.39
C PHE A 141 -8.68 -10.80 13.98
N THR A 142 -9.12 -10.12 12.92
CA THR A 142 -8.47 -8.88 12.49
C THR A 142 -9.42 -7.72 12.69
N PRO A 143 -9.08 -6.71 13.52
CA PRO A 143 -10.02 -5.65 13.89
C PRO A 143 -10.66 -4.96 12.68
N ARG A 144 -9.89 -4.78 11.61
CA ARG A 144 -10.36 -4.12 10.38
C ARG A 144 -11.41 -4.94 9.62
N ASN A 145 -11.38 -6.27 9.66
CA ASN A 145 -12.44 -7.08 9.05
C ASN A 145 -13.71 -7.10 9.90
N VAL A 146 -13.59 -6.94 11.22
CA VAL A 146 -14.73 -6.89 12.15
C VAL A 146 -15.48 -5.56 12.09
N LEU A 147 -14.77 -4.45 11.85
CA LEU A 147 -15.31 -3.08 11.94
C LEU A 147 -15.77 -2.47 10.61
N LYS A 148 -15.76 -3.25 9.52
CA LYS A 148 -16.24 -2.82 8.20
C LYS A 148 -17.75 -2.95 8.09
#